data_AF-A0A926HAN5-F1
#
_entry.id   AF-A0A926HAN5-F1
#
_cell.length_a   1.000
_cell.length_b   1.000
_cell.length_c   1.000
_cell.angle_alpha   90.00
_cell.angle_beta   90.00
_cell.angle_gamma   90.00
#
_symmetry.space_group_name_H-M   'P 1'
#
loop_
_entity.id
_entity.type
_entity.pdbx_description
1 polymer ?
#
loop_
_entity_poly.entity_id
_entity_poly.type
_entity_poly.pdbx_seq_one_letter_code
_entity_poly.pdbx_strand_id
1 'polypeptide(L)'
;MQLYRLQFGEESRRPEELQAGLARHLAHAPLRMILAQIGQRRQAYLALEGCAGCAYLRCEPGCYADLLRRMLQLTCGASLHASQGLAPRGFTHMVLASPTRRVHADVHALLDAYSDARIILDWTWHGKAAQLGVLLLTCDDGPNPASHVRACGWRSWPVPRLAVGIALRQASMLHVQLPLSSRWPHAPVLLRA
;
A
#
# COMPACT_ATOMS: atom_id res chain seq x y z
N MET A 1 6.61 -10.56 8.88
CA MET A 1 5.57 -9.99 7.99
C MET A 1 5.47 -10.84 6.73
N GLN A 2 4.26 -11.08 6.21
CA GLN A 2 4.00 -11.89 5.02
C GLN A 2 3.34 -11.05 3.92
N LEU A 3 3.66 -11.32 2.67
CA LEU A 3 3.09 -10.64 1.51
C LEU A 3 1.97 -11.48 0.89
N TYR A 4 0.84 -10.83 0.65
CA TYR A 4 -0.34 -11.43 0.05
C TYR A 4 -0.72 -10.66 -1.21
N ARG A 5 -0.94 -11.36 -2.32
CA ARG A 5 -1.61 -10.79 -3.49
C ARG A 5 -3.09 -10.65 -3.18
N LEU A 6 -3.62 -9.45 -3.40
CA LEU A 6 -5.03 -9.13 -3.23
C LEU A 6 -5.76 -9.38 -4.55
N GLN A 7 -6.80 -10.21 -4.52
CA GLN A 7 -7.67 -10.46 -5.68
C GLN A 7 -9.11 -10.15 -5.31
N PHE A 8 -9.75 -9.29 -6.09
CA PHE A 8 -11.16 -8.96 -5.92
C PHE A 8 -12.01 -9.94 -6.70
N GLY A 9 -13.13 -10.35 -6.10
CA GLY A 9 -14.24 -10.95 -6.83
C GLY A 9 -14.98 -9.89 -7.67
N GLU A 10 -16.04 -10.33 -8.36
CA GLU A 10 -16.72 -9.52 -9.37
C GLU A 10 -17.41 -8.25 -8.83
N GLU A 11 -17.70 -8.14 -7.53
CA GLU A 11 -18.32 -6.93 -6.97
C GLU A 11 -18.05 -6.73 -5.48
N SER A 12 -17.78 -5.48 -5.09
CA SER A 12 -17.73 -5.08 -3.68
C SER A 12 -19.13 -4.88 -3.16
N ARG A 13 -19.61 -5.81 -2.34
CA ARG A 13 -21.00 -5.84 -1.90
C ARG A 13 -21.33 -4.75 -0.88
N ARG A 14 -20.33 -4.26 -0.10
CA ARG A 14 -20.58 -3.38 1.06
C ARG A 14 -19.43 -2.38 1.33
N PRO A 15 -19.36 -1.25 0.58
CA PRO A 15 -18.25 -0.30 0.68
C PRO A 15 -18.14 0.39 2.04
N GLU A 16 -19.25 0.71 2.70
CA GLU A 16 -19.26 1.34 4.02
C GLU A 16 -18.76 0.39 5.13
N GLU A 17 -19.19 -0.89 5.10
CA GLU A 17 -18.71 -1.92 6.03
C GLU A 17 -17.20 -2.18 5.85
N LEU A 18 -16.71 -2.16 4.61
CA LEU A 18 -15.28 -2.26 4.32
C LEU A 18 -14.51 -1.08 4.94
N GLN A 19 -14.97 0.15 4.77
CA GLN A 19 -14.32 1.34 5.33
C GLN A 19 -14.29 1.29 6.87
N ALA A 20 -15.42 0.95 7.50
CA ALA A 20 -15.50 0.79 8.96
C ALA A 20 -14.60 -0.35 9.46
N GLY A 21 -14.57 -1.47 8.73
CA GLY A 21 -13.71 -2.62 9.02
C GLY A 21 -12.22 -2.28 8.92
N LEU A 22 -11.81 -1.54 7.88
CA LEU A 22 -10.43 -1.05 7.72
C LEU A 22 -10.05 -0.08 8.84
N ALA A 23 -10.92 0.89 9.17
CA ALA A 23 -10.66 1.81 10.27
C ALA A 23 -10.49 1.07 11.60
N ARG A 24 -11.35 0.07 11.88
CA ARG A 24 -11.22 -0.79 13.06
C ARG A 24 -9.93 -1.60 13.04
N HIS A 25 -9.56 -2.20 11.91
CA HIS A 25 -8.30 -2.92 11.78
C HIS A 25 -7.11 -2.02 12.09
N LEU A 26 -7.06 -0.82 11.49
CA LEU A 26 -5.98 0.14 11.68
C LEU A 26 -5.81 0.57 13.14
N ALA A 27 -6.91 0.65 13.90
CA ALA A 27 -6.85 0.95 15.33
C ALA A 27 -6.08 -0.10 16.15
N HIS A 28 -5.85 -1.29 15.62
CA HIS A 28 -5.18 -2.39 16.31
C HIS A 28 -3.91 -2.89 15.62
N ALA A 29 -3.78 -2.72 14.31
CA ALA A 29 -2.63 -3.18 13.54
C ALA A 29 -2.35 -2.26 12.34
N PRO A 30 -1.06 -1.99 12.02
CA PRO A 30 -0.71 -1.27 10.81
C PRO A 30 -1.08 -2.09 9.57
N LEU A 31 -1.39 -1.39 8.47
CA LEU A 31 -1.69 -2.01 7.19
C LEU A 31 -0.78 -1.45 6.11
N ARG A 32 0.02 -2.32 5.51
CA ARG A 32 0.83 -1.96 4.35
C ARG A 32 0.19 -2.47 3.08
N MET A 33 -0.04 -1.55 2.14
CA MET A 33 -0.51 -1.88 0.81
C MET A 33 0.58 -1.59 -0.21
N ILE A 34 0.65 -2.42 -1.24
CA ILE A 34 1.60 -2.24 -2.32
C ILE A 34 0.83 -2.37 -3.62
N LEU A 35 0.91 -1.34 -4.46
CA LEU A 35 0.36 -1.37 -5.81
C LEU A 35 1.53 -1.37 -6.79
N ALA A 36 1.60 -2.39 -7.64
CA ALA A 36 2.63 -2.52 -8.66
C ALA A 36 1.98 -2.39 -10.04
N GLN A 37 2.56 -1.54 -10.87
CA GLN A 37 2.28 -1.44 -12.30
C GLN A 37 3.50 -1.99 -13.06
N ILE A 38 3.25 -2.93 -13.96
CA ILE A 38 4.25 -3.56 -14.82
C ILE A 38 3.68 -3.62 -16.23
N GLY A 39 4.20 -2.76 -17.11
CA GLY A 39 3.55 -2.44 -18.37
C GLY A 39 2.07 -2.08 -18.17
N GLN A 40 1.17 -2.85 -18.79
CA GLN A 40 -0.28 -2.64 -18.71
C GLN A 40 -0.95 -3.41 -17.56
N ARG A 41 -0.19 -4.13 -16.74
CA ARG A 41 -0.75 -4.96 -15.66
C ARG A 41 -0.57 -4.27 -14.32
N ARG A 42 -1.65 -4.22 -13.55
CA ARG A 42 -1.65 -3.80 -12.15
C ARG A 42 -1.85 -4.99 -11.24
N GLN A 43 -1.20 -4.93 -10.09
CA GLN A 43 -1.35 -5.91 -9.03
C GLN A 43 -1.30 -5.22 -7.67
N ALA A 44 -2.30 -5.51 -6.85
CA ALA A 44 -2.37 -5.05 -5.48
C ALA A 44 -1.90 -6.14 -4.52
N TYR A 45 -1.20 -5.74 -3.48
CA TYR A 45 -0.70 -6.61 -2.44
C TYR A 45 -0.95 -6.00 -1.07
N LEU A 46 -1.09 -6.86 -0.06
CA LEU A 46 -1.08 -6.50 1.34
C LEU A 46 0.12 -7.15 2.01
N ALA A 47 0.86 -6.38 2.81
CA ALA A 47 1.87 -6.91 3.70
C ALA A 47 1.32 -6.90 5.13
N LEU A 48 1.17 -8.09 5.71
CA LEU A 48 0.50 -8.28 6.99
C LEU A 48 1.43 -8.91 8.01
N GLU A 49 1.37 -8.42 9.24
CA GLU A 49 1.96 -9.07 10.40
C GLU A 49 0.97 -10.12 10.92
N GLY A 50 1.30 -11.38 10.68
CA GLY A 50 0.51 -12.54 11.12
C GLY A 50 1.17 -13.27 12.28
N CYS A 51 0.39 -14.12 12.96
CA CYS A 51 0.91 -15.09 13.92
C CYS A 51 1.73 -16.19 13.19
N ALA A 52 2.44 -17.03 13.94
CA ALA A 52 3.20 -18.15 13.39
C ALA A 52 2.34 -19.11 12.54
N GLY A 53 1.06 -19.26 12.91
CA GLY A 53 0.11 -20.11 12.21
C GLY A 53 -0.40 -19.58 10.86
N CYS A 54 -0.21 -18.29 10.54
CA CYS A 54 -0.71 -17.69 9.29
C CYS A 54 -0.12 -18.35 8.04
N ALA A 55 1.15 -18.78 8.09
CA ALA A 55 1.79 -19.49 6.98
C ALA A 55 1.09 -20.81 6.60
N TYR A 56 0.36 -21.41 7.55
CA TYR A 56 -0.21 -22.75 7.43
C TYR A 56 -1.74 -22.74 7.50
N LEU A 57 -2.38 -21.58 7.39
CA LEU A 57 -3.83 -21.40 7.58
C LEU A 57 -4.33 -21.91 8.95
N ARG A 58 -3.47 -21.87 9.97
CA ARG A 58 -3.77 -22.30 11.36
C ARG A 58 -3.63 -21.13 12.31
N CYS A 59 -4.27 -20.02 11.98
CA CYS A 59 -4.15 -18.77 12.74
C CYS A 59 -4.63 -18.95 14.18
N GLU A 60 -3.89 -18.36 15.12
CA GLU A 60 -4.31 -18.26 16.52
C GLU A 60 -5.55 -17.36 16.66
N PRO A 61 -6.42 -17.61 17.65
CA PRO A 61 -7.53 -16.72 17.97
C PRO A 61 -7.04 -15.27 18.18
N GLY A 62 -7.72 -14.31 17.54
CA GLY A 62 -7.35 -12.89 17.65
C GLY A 62 -6.28 -12.42 16.66
N CYS A 63 -5.74 -13.28 15.79
CA CYS A 63 -4.77 -12.87 14.78
C CYS A 63 -5.34 -11.80 13.83
N TYR A 64 -4.77 -10.57 13.87
CA TYR A 64 -5.24 -9.44 13.06
C TYR A 64 -5.17 -9.68 11.54
N ALA A 65 -4.18 -10.44 11.06
CA ALA A 65 -4.09 -10.81 9.65
C ALA A 65 -5.26 -11.70 9.21
N ASP A 66 -5.67 -12.65 10.07
CA ASP A 66 -6.82 -13.52 9.77
C ASP A 66 -8.14 -12.77 9.89
N LEU A 67 -8.28 -11.91 10.89
CA LEU A 67 -9.45 -11.04 11.04
C LEU A 67 -9.63 -10.12 9.83
N LEU A 68 -8.53 -9.51 9.34
CA LEU A 68 -8.56 -8.70 8.12
C LEU A 68 -8.97 -9.55 6.91
N ARG A 69 -8.38 -10.73 6.72
CA ARG A 69 -8.71 -11.63 5.62
C ARG A 69 -10.21 -11.98 5.59
N ARG A 70 -10.78 -12.33 6.75
CA ARG A 70 -12.22 -12.62 6.88
C ARG A 70 -13.07 -11.39 6.59
N MET A 71 -12.69 -10.23 7.11
CA MET A 71 -13.38 -8.96 6.86
C MET A 71 -13.41 -8.63 5.36
N LEU A 72 -12.27 -8.74 4.67
CA LEU A 72 -12.18 -8.51 3.22
C LEU A 72 -13.06 -9.47 2.41
N GLN A 73 -13.05 -10.75 2.76
CA GLN A 73 -13.89 -11.75 2.11
C GLN A 73 -15.39 -11.45 2.28
N LEU A 74 -15.81 -11.01 3.48
CA LEU A 74 -17.21 -10.73 3.80
C LEU A 74 -17.71 -9.42 3.18
N THR A 75 -16.89 -8.37 3.19
CA THR A 75 -17.31 -7.01 2.81
C THR A 75 -17.16 -6.72 1.33
N CYS A 76 -16.09 -7.21 0.70
CA CYS A 76 -15.78 -6.94 -0.70
C CYS A 76 -15.43 -8.17 -1.53
N GLY A 77 -15.62 -9.38 -0.99
CA GLY A 77 -15.33 -10.63 -1.70
C GLY A 77 -13.86 -10.81 -2.05
N ALA A 78 -12.96 -10.04 -1.43
CA ALA A 78 -11.56 -10.08 -1.76
C ALA A 78 -10.84 -11.23 -1.04
N SER A 79 -9.97 -11.90 -1.78
CA SER A 79 -9.16 -13.01 -1.32
C SER A 79 -7.68 -12.62 -1.26
N LEU A 80 -6.98 -13.20 -0.28
CA LEU A 80 -5.55 -12.99 -0.05
C LEU A 80 -4.80 -14.27 -0.38
N HIS A 81 -3.92 -14.21 -1.37
CA HIS A 81 -3.10 -15.34 -1.79
C HIS A 81 -1.66 -15.09 -1.37
N ALA A 82 -1.03 -16.03 -0.67
CA ALA A 82 0.38 -15.92 -0.31
C ALA A 82 1.23 -15.68 -1.56
N SER A 83 2.09 -14.67 -1.49
CA SER A 83 3.03 -14.33 -2.57
C SER A 83 4.45 -14.65 -2.13
N GLN A 84 5.28 -15.14 -3.07
CA GLN A 84 6.70 -15.38 -2.83
C GLN A 84 7.55 -14.10 -2.80
N GLY A 85 6.93 -12.94 -3.00
CA GLY A 85 7.59 -11.64 -2.96
C GLY A 85 7.13 -10.73 -4.08
N LEU A 86 7.84 -9.63 -4.25
CA LEU A 86 7.66 -8.72 -5.37
C LEU A 86 8.79 -8.94 -6.37
N ALA A 87 8.47 -8.97 -7.67
CA ALA A 87 9.48 -9.08 -8.70
C ALA A 87 10.52 -7.95 -8.56
N PRO A 88 11.84 -8.26 -8.64
CA PRO A 88 12.87 -7.23 -8.64
C PRO A 88 12.75 -6.37 -9.90
N ARG A 89 13.00 -5.08 -9.75
CA ARG A 89 12.92 -4.06 -10.81
C ARG A 89 14.00 -3.00 -10.60
N GLY A 90 14.52 -2.49 -11.72
CA GLY A 90 15.54 -1.44 -11.74
C GLY A 90 14.95 -0.05 -11.49
N PHE A 91 14.29 0.15 -10.34
CA PHE A 91 13.80 1.47 -9.97
C PHE A 91 14.98 2.42 -9.74
N THR A 92 14.95 3.56 -10.40
CA THR A 92 16.01 4.58 -10.37
C THR A 92 15.58 5.82 -9.58
N HIS A 93 14.28 5.96 -9.36
CA HIS A 93 13.68 7.07 -8.66
C HIS A 93 12.84 6.60 -7.47
N MET A 94 12.88 7.40 -6.41
CA MET A 94 12.11 7.19 -5.20
C MET A 94 11.60 8.53 -4.68
N VAL A 95 10.31 8.60 -4.38
CA VAL A 95 9.66 9.80 -3.86
C VAL A 95 8.83 9.42 -2.66
N LEU A 96 9.13 10.06 -1.52
CA LEU A 96 8.22 10.05 -0.38
C LEU A 96 7.10 11.04 -0.67
N ALA A 97 5.87 10.65 -0.34
CA ALA A 97 4.73 11.51 -0.51
C ALA A 97 3.80 11.46 0.70
N SER A 98 3.06 12.53 0.91
CA SER A 98 2.06 12.61 1.97
C SER A 98 0.82 13.35 1.47
N PRO A 99 -0.38 12.94 1.92
CA PRO A 99 -1.62 13.58 1.50
C PRO A 99 -1.65 15.05 1.88
N THR A 100 -2.30 15.87 1.05
CA THR A 100 -2.70 17.23 1.42
C THR A 100 -4.21 17.28 1.64
N ARG A 101 -4.73 18.43 2.11
CA ARG A 101 -6.19 18.64 2.21
C ARG A 101 -6.90 18.63 0.84
N ARG A 102 -6.16 18.83 -0.26
CA ARG A 102 -6.69 18.89 -1.63
C ARG A 102 -6.57 17.56 -2.38
N VAL A 103 -6.03 16.53 -1.71
CA VAL A 103 -5.74 15.26 -2.36
C VAL A 103 -7.04 14.55 -2.74
N HIS A 104 -7.13 14.13 -3.99
CA HIS A 104 -8.16 13.19 -4.41
C HIS A 104 -7.84 11.81 -3.85
N ALA A 105 -8.88 11.03 -3.52
CA ALA A 105 -8.70 9.69 -2.95
C ALA A 105 -8.06 8.69 -3.93
N ASP A 106 -7.94 9.06 -5.20
CA ASP A 106 -7.40 8.20 -6.25
C ASP A 106 -5.86 8.17 -6.23
N VAL A 107 -5.33 7.14 -5.58
CA VAL A 107 -3.89 6.82 -5.55
C VAL A 107 -3.43 6.21 -6.88
N HIS A 108 -4.33 5.66 -7.70
CA HIS A 108 -3.98 5.03 -8.97
C HIS A 108 -3.39 6.03 -9.96
N ALA A 109 -3.86 7.27 -9.93
CA ALA A 109 -3.34 8.38 -10.74
C ALA A 109 -1.81 8.60 -10.59
N LEU A 110 -1.22 8.21 -9.46
CA LEU A 110 0.22 8.30 -9.25
C LEU A 110 1.02 7.28 -10.10
N LEU A 111 0.39 6.21 -10.57
CA LEU A 111 1.02 5.17 -11.42
C LEU A 111 0.74 5.36 -12.90
N ASP A 112 -0.35 6.03 -13.28
CA ASP A 112 -0.82 6.13 -14.67
C ASP A 112 0.24 6.64 -15.65
N ALA A 113 1.21 7.44 -15.18
CA ALA A 113 2.25 8.04 -16.00
C ALA A 113 3.49 7.16 -16.25
N TYR A 114 3.55 5.96 -15.66
CA TYR A 114 4.74 5.09 -15.66
C TYR A 114 4.41 3.70 -16.17
N SER A 115 5.20 3.14 -17.07
CA SER A 115 5.03 1.75 -17.49
C SER A 115 5.36 0.77 -16.36
N ASP A 116 6.43 1.05 -15.61
CA ASP A 116 6.87 0.25 -14.47
C ASP A 116 7.01 1.14 -13.23
N ALA A 117 6.10 0.95 -12.27
CA ALA A 117 6.10 1.71 -11.03
C ALA A 117 5.54 0.91 -9.86
N ARG A 118 5.92 1.30 -8.65
CA ARG A 118 5.44 0.70 -7.41
C ARG A 118 5.13 1.78 -6.40
N ILE A 119 3.94 1.71 -5.83
CA ILE A 119 3.54 2.51 -4.68
C ILE A 119 3.45 1.62 -3.47
N ILE A 120 4.06 2.06 -2.38
CA ILE A 120 3.90 1.49 -1.06
C ILE A 120 3.12 2.51 -0.24
N LEU A 121 1.96 2.09 0.27
CA LEU A 121 1.16 2.82 1.21
C LEU A 121 1.33 2.20 2.59
N ASP A 122 1.69 3.02 3.56
CA ASP A 122 1.82 2.63 4.95
C ASP A 122 0.73 3.30 5.77
N TRP A 123 -0.28 2.51 6.14
CA TRP A 123 -1.39 2.96 6.94
C TRP A 123 -1.15 2.64 8.40
N THR A 124 -1.30 3.65 9.24
CA THR A 124 -1.29 3.50 10.69
C THR A 124 -2.46 4.24 11.30
N TRP A 125 -2.78 3.95 12.55
CA TRP A 125 -3.75 4.71 13.33
C TRP A 125 -3.04 5.45 14.44
N HIS A 126 -3.27 6.76 14.54
CA HIS A 126 -2.71 7.57 15.60
C HIS A 126 -3.78 8.47 16.21
N GLY A 127 -4.07 8.24 17.50
CA GLY A 127 -5.16 8.91 18.21
C GLY A 127 -6.53 8.56 17.63
N LYS A 128 -7.11 9.46 16.85
CA LYS A 128 -8.48 9.34 16.29
C LYS A 128 -8.53 9.41 14.76
N ALA A 129 -7.39 9.26 14.09
CA ALA A 129 -7.34 9.36 12.64
C ALA A 129 -6.33 8.37 12.05
N ALA A 130 -6.67 7.89 10.86
CA ALA A 130 -5.72 7.19 10.01
C ALA A 130 -4.61 8.15 9.55
N GLN A 131 -3.39 7.65 9.55
CA GLN A 131 -2.25 8.28 8.92
C GLN A 131 -1.81 7.45 7.72
N LEU A 132 -1.32 8.14 6.70
CA LEU A 132 -0.83 7.54 5.48
C LEU A 132 0.57 8.08 5.17
N GLY A 133 1.54 7.17 5.05
CA GLY A 133 2.80 7.40 4.39
C GLY A 133 2.78 6.80 2.99
N VAL A 134 3.40 7.47 2.01
CA VAL A 134 3.48 6.99 0.63
C VAL A 134 4.93 6.97 0.17
N LEU A 135 5.30 5.88 -0.51
CA LEU A 135 6.55 5.78 -1.23
C LEU A 135 6.27 5.35 -2.67
N LEU A 136 6.61 6.22 -3.61
CA LEU A 136 6.55 5.93 -5.04
C LEU A 136 7.95 5.57 -5.53
N LEU A 137 8.05 4.46 -6.25
CA LEU A 137 9.24 3.96 -6.93
C LEU A 137 8.94 3.89 -8.42
N THR A 138 9.80 4.46 -9.25
CA THR A 138 9.64 4.45 -10.71
C THR A 138 10.98 4.17 -11.39
N CYS A 139 10.92 3.75 -12.64
CA CYS A 139 12.07 3.77 -13.53
C CYS A 139 12.27 5.17 -14.13
N ASP A 140 13.21 5.32 -15.07
CA ASP A 140 13.51 6.57 -15.77
C ASP A 140 12.47 6.91 -16.86
N ASP A 141 11.39 6.13 -16.97
CA ASP A 141 10.29 6.39 -17.89
C ASP A 141 9.29 7.40 -17.30
N GLY A 142 8.64 8.18 -18.18
CA GLY A 142 7.59 9.12 -17.77
C GLY A 142 8.10 10.45 -17.20
N PRO A 143 7.19 11.25 -16.59
CA PRO A 143 7.51 12.57 -16.05
C PRO A 143 8.33 12.48 -14.76
N ASN A 144 8.95 13.60 -14.37
CA ASN A 144 9.63 13.70 -13.08
C ASN A 144 8.69 13.29 -11.91
N PRO A 145 9.03 12.25 -11.12
CA PRO A 145 8.09 11.68 -10.13
C PRO A 145 7.64 12.66 -9.04
N ALA A 146 8.53 13.54 -8.57
CA ALA A 146 8.14 14.50 -7.54
C ALA A 146 7.18 15.55 -8.09
N SER A 147 7.38 16.01 -9.34
CA SER A 147 6.47 16.93 -10.00
C SER A 147 5.11 16.28 -10.31
N HIS A 148 5.10 15.01 -10.76
CA HIS A 148 3.87 14.26 -11.00
C HIS A 148 3.04 14.09 -9.73
N VAL A 149 3.67 13.64 -8.63
CA VAL A 149 3.04 13.52 -7.31
C VAL A 149 2.41 14.84 -6.86
N ARG A 150 3.11 15.97 -7.05
CA ARG A 150 2.55 17.31 -6.73
C ARG A 150 1.37 17.69 -7.61
N ALA A 151 1.41 17.37 -8.91
CA ALA A 151 0.30 17.62 -9.82
C ALA A 151 -0.97 16.85 -9.41
N CYS A 152 -0.82 15.66 -8.82
CA CYS A 152 -1.91 14.89 -8.22
C CYS A 152 -2.38 15.42 -6.84
N GLY A 153 -1.88 16.58 -6.39
CA GLY A 153 -2.31 17.22 -5.13
C GLY A 153 -1.64 16.66 -3.86
N TRP A 154 -0.52 15.95 -3.99
CA TRP A 154 0.25 15.43 -2.86
C TRP A 154 1.45 16.34 -2.53
N ARG A 155 1.96 16.25 -1.29
CA ARG A 155 3.31 16.73 -0.98
C ARG A 155 4.30 15.66 -1.40
N SER A 156 5.48 16.09 -1.86
CA SER A 156 6.51 15.19 -2.39
C SER A 156 7.89 15.56 -1.84
N TRP A 157 8.68 14.57 -1.50
CA TRP A 157 10.09 14.71 -1.15
C TRP A 157 10.89 13.70 -1.97
N PRO A 158 11.63 14.14 -3.01
CA PRO A 158 12.46 13.24 -3.79
C PRO A 158 13.59 12.70 -2.91
N VAL A 159 13.85 11.40 -3.00
CA VAL A 159 14.97 10.77 -2.31
C VAL A 159 16.21 10.86 -3.21
N PRO A 160 17.37 11.30 -2.69
CA PRO A 160 18.60 11.38 -3.47
C PRO A 160 18.99 10.02 -4.08
N ARG A 161 19.43 10.00 -5.35
CA ARG A 161 19.75 8.76 -6.09
C ARG A 161 20.71 7.81 -5.36
N LEU A 162 21.71 8.35 -4.65
CA LEU A 162 22.63 7.54 -3.85
C LEU A 162 21.88 6.81 -2.71
N ALA A 163 20.96 7.48 -2.03
CA ALA A 163 20.13 6.88 -0.99
C ALA A 163 19.15 5.85 -1.56
N VAL A 164 18.67 6.04 -2.80
CA VAL A 164 17.84 5.05 -3.51
C VAL A 164 18.59 3.73 -3.67
N GLY A 165 19.83 3.78 -4.19
CA GLY A 165 20.65 2.59 -4.38
C GLY A 165 20.95 1.84 -3.08
N ILE A 166 21.16 2.55 -1.98
CA ILE A 166 21.37 1.96 -0.65
C ILE A 166 20.07 1.30 -0.15
N ALA A 167 18.96 2.03 -0.19
CA ALA A 167 17.67 1.56 0.29
C ALA A 167 17.17 0.31 -0.45
N LEU A 168 17.31 0.27 -1.78
CA LEU A 168 16.89 -0.88 -2.59
C LEU A 168 17.75 -2.13 -2.39
N ARG A 169 19.00 -1.99 -1.92
CA ARG A 169 19.91 -3.12 -1.63
C ARG A 169 19.71 -3.68 -0.22
N GLN A 170 19.46 -2.82 0.76
CA GLN A 170 19.44 -3.20 2.17
C GLN A 170 18.04 -3.57 2.67
N ALA A 171 16.99 -2.98 2.09
CA ALA A 171 15.65 -3.20 2.57
C ALA A 171 14.88 -4.16 1.67
N SER A 172 14.41 -5.26 2.25
CA SER A 172 13.15 -5.81 1.77
C SER A 172 12.12 -4.68 1.92
N MET A 173 11.56 -4.19 0.81
CA MET A 173 10.57 -3.10 0.80
C MET A 173 9.38 -3.36 1.72
N LEU A 174 9.18 -4.62 2.08
CA LEU A 174 8.23 -5.07 3.08
C LEU A 174 8.51 -4.42 4.46
N HIS A 175 9.76 -4.18 4.86
CA HIS A 175 10.11 -3.70 6.21
C HIS A 175 10.45 -2.21 6.30
N VAL A 176 10.34 -1.44 5.20
CA VAL A 176 10.69 -0.01 5.20
C VAL A 176 9.69 0.76 6.06
N GLN A 177 10.11 1.33 7.19
CA GLN A 177 9.26 2.30 7.90
C GLN A 177 9.32 3.64 7.15
N LEU A 178 8.17 4.17 6.76
CA LEU A 178 8.12 5.45 6.07
C LEU A 178 8.27 6.57 7.10
N PRO A 179 9.31 7.42 7.00
CA PRO A 179 9.56 8.47 7.99
C PRO A 179 8.54 9.61 7.95
N LEU A 180 7.71 9.64 6.90
CA LEU A 180 6.71 10.66 6.67
C LEU A 180 5.34 9.99 6.57
N SER A 181 4.54 10.16 7.62
CA SER A 181 3.11 9.90 7.60
C SER A 181 2.36 11.21 7.86
N SER A 182 1.16 11.33 7.32
CA SER A 182 0.29 12.45 7.69
C SER A 182 -1.16 12.02 7.72
N ARG A 183 -1.98 12.81 8.42
CA ARG A 183 -3.40 12.51 8.59
C ARG A 183 -4.08 12.36 7.22
N TRP A 184 -4.69 11.20 7.00
CA TRP A 184 -5.53 10.97 5.85
C TRP A 184 -6.88 11.67 6.06
N PRO A 185 -7.32 12.53 5.13
CA PRO A 185 -8.55 13.30 5.31
C PRO A 185 -9.83 12.49 5.05
N HIS A 186 -9.73 11.32 4.43
CA HIS A 186 -10.86 10.48 4.04
C HIS A 186 -10.93 9.19 4.88
N ALA A 187 -11.91 8.33 4.60
CA ALA A 187 -11.90 6.97 5.14
C ALA A 187 -10.69 6.18 4.58
N PRO A 188 -10.12 5.23 5.34
CA PRO A 188 -9.13 4.30 4.80
C PRO A 188 -9.70 3.52 3.63
N VAL A 189 -8.91 3.37 2.57
CA VAL A 189 -9.34 2.69 1.34
C VAL A 189 -8.43 1.51 1.02
N LEU A 190 -9.03 0.48 0.44
CA LEU A 190 -8.30 -0.66 -0.11
C LEU A 190 -8.05 -0.41 -1.59
N LEU A 191 -6.79 -0.24 -2.00
CA LEU A 191 -6.40 -0.13 -3.40
C LEU A 191 -6.77 -1.38 -4.20
N ARG A 192 -7.27 -1.19 -5.42
CA ARG A 192 -7.60 -2.25 -6.35
C ARG A 192 -6.52 -2.39 -7.43
N ALA A 193 -6.36 -3.58 -7.99
CA ALA A 193 -5.51 -3.77 -9.17
C ALA A 193 -6.27 -3.28 -10.40
#